data_AF-A0A7S7QRW2-F1
#
_entry.id   AF-A0A7S7QRW2-F1
#
_cell.length_a   1.000
_cell.length_b   1.000
_cell.length_c   1.000
_cell.angle_alpha   90.00
_cell.angle_beta   90.00
_cell.angle_gamma   90.00
#
_symmetry.space_group_name_H-M   'P 1'
#
loop_
_entity.id
_entity.type
_entity.pdbx_description
1 polymer ?
#
loop_
_entity_poly.entity_id
_entity_poly.type
_entity_poly.pdbx_seq_one_letter_code
_entity_poly.pdbx_strand_id
1 'polypeptide(L)'
;MYLVFDRFDGRNYGSHEIRDLDQGGKTVGEILTGRQSPGIHISLLAGKYKTAVGDYGECRGFIAGVEAVLRHMTSTDDGSAVHGAKPQYRP
;
A
#
# COMPACT_ATOMS: atom_id res chain seq x y z
N MET A 1 4.96 5.72 -3.99
CA MET A 1 4.07 5.55 -2.83
C MET A 1 4.89 5.09 -1.63
N TYR A 2 4.66 5.66 -0.44
CA TYR A 2 5.37 5.30 0.78
C TYR A 2 4.40 5.26 1.98
N LEU A 3 4.06 4.04 2.41
CA LEU A 3 3.05 3.78 3.42
C LEU A 3 3.66 3.71 4.81
N VAL A 4 3.09 4.49 5.74
CA VAL A 4 3.52 4.51 7.14
C VAL A 4 2.32 4.41 8.07
N PHE A 5 2.55 3.85 9.25
CA PHE A 5 1.58 3.75 10.34
C PHE A 5 2.34 3.67 11.66
N ASP A 6 1.70 4.16 12.72
CA ASP A 6 2.31 4.14 14.05
C ASP A 6 2.45 2.71 14.57
N ARG A 7 3.48 2.49 15.38
CA ARG A 7 3.62 1.22 16.08
C ARG A 7 2.49 1.07 17.08
N PHE A 8 1.84 -0.08 17.04
CA PHE A 8 0.85 -0.50 18.02
C PHE A 8 1.23 -1.87 18.56
N ASP A 9 0.84 -2.18 19.78
CA ASP A 9 0.76 -3.56 20.22
C ASP A 9 -0.64 -4.06 19.85
N GLY A 10 -0.77 -5.23 19.23
CA GLY A 10 -2.08 -5.83 18.92
C GLY A 10 -2.94 -6.15 20.16
N ARG A 11 -2.51 -5.68 21.34
CA ARG A 11 -3.13 -5.80 22.66
C ARG A 11 -3.92 -4.54 23.02
N ASN A 12 -3.50 -3.36 22.56
CA ASN A 12 -4.31 -2.16 22.66
C ASN A 12 -5.30 -2.12 21.51
N TYR A 13 -6.59 -2.14 21.87
CA TYR A 13 -7.68 -2.06 20.92
C TYR A 13 -7.82 -0.64 20.41
N GLY A 14 -7.92 -0.49 19.10
CA GLY A 14 -8.00 0.83 18.49
C GLY A 14 -8.05 0.79 16.97
N SER A 15 -8.14 1.99 16.40
CA SER A 15 -7.90 2.24 14.99
C SER A 15 -6.58 2.97 14.84
N HIS A 16 -5.77 2.54 13.87
CA HIS A 16 -4.52 3.17 13.50
C HIS A 16 -4.59 3.57 12.04
N GLU A 17 -4.31 4.84 11.75
CA GLU A 17 -4.30 5.34 10.39
C GLU A 17 -3.07 4.83 9.63
N ILE A 18 -3.27 4.53 8.35
CA ILE A 18 -2.18 4.30 7.40
C ILE A 18 -2.11 5.51 6.47
N ARG A 19 -0.95 6.15 6.41
CA ARG A 19 -0.70 7.38 5.66
C ARG A 19 0.26 7.13 4.51
N ASP A 20 0.01 7.79 3.38
CA ASP A 20 0.94 7.84 2.25
C ASP A 20 1.74 9.15 2.29
N LEU A 21 3.03 9.05 2.57
CA LEU A 21 3.91 10.22 2.69
C LEU A 21 4.25 10.85 1.33
N ASP A 22 4.16 10.10 0.23
CA ASP A 22 4.40 10.66 -1.11
C ASP A 22 3.25 11.58 -1.55
N GLN A 23 2.06 11.41 -0.97
CA GLN A 23 0.87 12.24 -1.21
C GLN A 23 0.63 13.24 -0.07
N GLY A 24 1.70 13.78 0.54
CA GLY A 24 1.59 14.79 1.58
C GLY A 24 1.01 14.28 2.91
N GLY A 25 1.17 12.98 3.20
CA GLY A 25 0.74 12.37 4.45
C GLY A 25 -0.76 12.04 4.51
N LYS A 26 -1.43 11.96 3.36
CA LYS A 26 -2.85 11.62 3.27
C LYS A 26 -3.14 10.24 3.87
N THR A 27 -4.19 10.13 4.68
CA THR A 27 -4.71 8.84 5.14
C THR A 27 -5.29 8.06 3.97
N VAL A 28 -4.76 6.86 3.73
CA VAL A 28 -5.12 5.97 2.62
C VAL A 28 -5.68 4.64 3.10
N GLY A 29 -5.70 4.40 4.41
CA GLY A 29 -6.27 3.21 5.00
C GLY A 29 -6.26 3.24 6.51
N GLU A 30 -6.67 2.12 7.09
CA GLU A 30 -6.78 1.93 8.53
C GLU A 30 -6.40 0.50 8.94
N ILE A 31 -5.97 0.38 10.19
CA ILE A 31 -5.73 -0.87 10.88
C ILE A 31 -6.65 -0.89 12.10
N LEU A 32 -7.47 -1.93 12.22
CA LEU A 32 -8.39 -2.12 13.33
C LEU A 32 -7.91 -3.30 14.18
N THR A 33 -7.69 -3.06 15.47
CA THR A 33 -7.40 -4.10 16.46
C THR A 33 -8.62 -4.24 17.38
N GLY A 34 -9.27 -5.42 17.34
CA GLY A 34 -10.59 -5.59 17.93
C GLY A 34 -10.69 -6.75 18.92
N ARG A 35 -11.50 -6.57 19.96
CA ARG A 35 -11.86 -7.64 20.91
C ARG A 35 -12.95 -8.57 20.37
N GLN A 36 -13.88 -8.04 19.56
CA GLN A 36 -14.99 -8.81 18.97
C GLN A 36 -14.58 -9.63 17.73
N SER A 37 -13.54 -9.19 17.03
CA SER A 37 -12.93 -9.90 15.91
C SER A 37 -11.43 -10.00 16.18
N PRO A 38 -10.98 -11.02 16.93
CA PRO A 38 -9.59 -11.13 17.34
C PRO A 38 -8.68 -11.14 16.12
N GLY A 39 -7.65 -10.31 16.16
CA GLY A 39 -6.71 -10.11 15.07
C GLY A 39 -6.54 -8.64 14.70
N ILE A 40 -5.68 -8.43 13.71
CA ILE A 40 -5.34 -7.13 13.14
C ILE A 40 -5.98 -7.07 11.76
N HIS A 41 -6.99 -6.23 11.60
CA HIS A 41 -7.71 -6.07 10.33
C HIS A 41 -7.15 -4.86 9.61
N ILE A 42 -6.78 -5.03 8.35
CA ILE A 42 -6.12 -4.00 7.55
C ILE A 42 -7.02 -3.70 6.36
N SER A 43 -7.27 -2.42 6.11
CA SER A 43 -8.01 -1.95 4.94
C SER A 43 -7.29 -0.77 4.30
N LEU A 44 -6.90 -0.92 3.05
CA LEU A 44 -6.13 0.06 2.28
C LEU A 44 -6.87 0.47 1.01
N LEU A 45 -6.67 1.72 0.61
CA LEU A 45 -7.13 2.31 -0.64
C LEU A 45 -8.63 2.10 -0.87
N ALA A 46 -9.44 2.58 0.08
CA ALA A 46 -10.89 2.39 0.11
C ALA A 46 -11.32 0.90 0.07
N GLY A 47 -10.49 0.03 0.65
CA GLY A 47 -10.80 -1.38 0.78
C GLY A 47 -10.45 -2.24 -0.44
N LYS A 48 -9.67 -1.73 -1.40
CA LYS A 48 -9.14 -2.52 -2.51
C LYS A 48 -8.18 -3.61 -2.04
N TYR A 49 -7.44 -3.35 -0.97
CA TYR A 49 -6.58 -4.32 -0.32
C TYR A 49 -7.06 -4.49 1.11
N LYS A 50 -7.52 -5.70 1.45
CA LYS A 50 -8.00 -6.04 2.78
C LYS A 50 -7.39 -7.35 3.23
N THR A 51 -7.03 -7.44 4.49
CA THR A 51 -6.63 -8.70 5.12
C THR A 51 -6.90 -8.68 6.61
N ALA A 52 -6.87 -9.85 7.23
CA ALA A 52 -6.80 -10.01 8.67
C ALA A 52 -5.57 -10.86 9.00
N VAL A 53 -4.75 -10.41 9.95
CA VAL A 53 -3.51 -11.07 10.34
C VAL A 53 -3.42 -11.26 11.86
N GLY A 54 -2.58 -12.18 12.29
CA GLY A 54 -2.44 -12.57 13.70
C GLY A 54 -1.49 -11.68 14.49
N ASP A 55 -0.49 -11.08 13.84
CA ASP A 55 0.51 -10.26 14.53
C ASP A 55 1.02 -9.03 13.75
N TYR A 56 1.75 -8.18 14.47
CA TYR A 56 2.28 -6.92 13.94
C TYR A 56 3.31 -7.12 12.81
N GLY A 57 4.07 -8.22 12.84
CA GLY A 57 5.04 -8.57 11.81
C GLY A 57 4.34 -8.90 10.49
N GLU A 58 3.29 -9.71 10.53
CA GLU A 58 2.44 -10.01 9.38
C GLU A 58 1.77 -8.74 8.83
N CYS A 59 1.31 -7.86 9.72
CA CYS A 59 0.73 -6.57 9.33
C CYS A 59 1.73 -5.70 8.56
N ARG A 60 2.95 -5.54 9.08
CA ARG A 60 4.05 -4.85 8.37
C ARG A 60 4.36 -5.50 7.03
N GLY A 61 4.44 -6.82 6.99
CA GLY A 61 4.72 -7.57 5.76
C GLY A 61 3.66 -7.33 4.68
N PHE A 62 2.38 -7.37 5.06
CA PHE A 62 1.28 -7.08 4.13
C PHE A 62 1.36 -5.66 3.56
N ILE A 63 1.53 -4.65 4.42
CA ILE A 63 1.61 -3.24 3.98
C ILE A 63 2.82 -3.02 3.07
N ALA A 64 3.98 -3.60 3.40
CA ALA A 64 5.18 -3.54 2.56
C ALA A 64 4.97 -4.24 1.20
N GLY A 65 4.25 -5.36 1.18
CA GLY A 65 3.90 -6.07 -0.06
C GLY A 65 2.98 -5.24 -0.96
N VAL A 66 1.94 -4.62 -0.39
CA VAL A 66 1.06 -3.71 -1.14
C VAL A 66 1.84 -2.51 -1.67
N GLU A 67 2.72 -1.91 -0.85
CA GLU A 67 3.59 -0.82 -1.28
C GLU A 67 4.48 -1.22 -2.47
N ALA A 68 5.11 -2.40 -2.42
CA ALA A 68 5.96 -2.89 -3.50
C ALA A 68 5.19 -3.09 -4.82
N VAL A 69 3.99 -3.65 -4.74
CA VAL A 69 3.11 -3.85 -5.90
C VAL A 69 2.69 -2.50 -6.51
N LEU A 70 2.29 -1.54 -5.68
CA LEU A 70 1.88 -0.22 -6.15
C LEU A 70 3.05 0.54 -6.76
N ARG A 71 4.23 0.50 -6.14
CA ARG A 71 5.46 1.07 -6.71
C ARG A 71 5.80 0.47 -8.05
N HIS A 72 5.70 -0.85 -8.19
CA HIS A 72 5.96 -1.50 -9.46
C HIS A 72 4.97 -1.02 -10.54
N MET A 73 3.68 -0.97 -10.24
CA MET A 73 2.67 -0.48 -11.18
C MET A 73 2.90 0.98 -11.61
N THR A 74 3.30 1.86 -10.69
CA THR A 74 3.57 3.27 -11.00
C THR A 74 4.93 3.49 -11.67
N SER A 75 5.91 2.62 -11.42
CA SER A 75 7.25 2.73 -12.00
C SER A 75 7.31 2.28 -13.46
N THR A 76 6.41 1.42 -13.89
CA THR A 76 6.36 0.94 -15.29
C THR A 76 5.75 1.97 -16.24
N ASP A 77 5.08 3.02 -15.71
CA ASP A 77 4.45 4.07 -16.52
C ASP A 77 5.48 5.08 -17.09
N ASP A 78 6.68 5.17 -16.51
CA ASP A 78 7.79 6.01 -17.01
C ASP A 78 8.53 5.40 -18.23
N GLY A 79 8.11 4.23 -18.72
CA GLY A 79 8.80 3.48 -19.78
C GLY A 79 8.09 3.41 -21.14
N SER A 80 6.94 4.06 -21.32
CA SER A 80 6.14 3.94 -22.56
C SER A 80 5.96 5.28 -23.28
N ALA A 81 7.04 6.03 -23.48
CA ALA A 81 7.10 7.08 -24.48
C ALA A 81 8.31 6.86 -25.41
N VAL A 82 8.00 6.78 -26.71
CA VAL A 82 8.87 6.84 -27.89
C VAL A 82 9.83 5.67 -28.17
N HIS A 83 9.37 4.68 -28.94
CA HIS A 83 10.14 4.13 -30.07
C HIS A 83 9.19 3.53 -31.13
N GLY A 84 8.71 4.41 -31.99
CA GLY A 84 7.94 4.06 -33.20
C GLY A 84 8.26 5.01 -34.35
N ALA A 85 9.49 5.54 -34.41
CA ALA A 85 9.96 6.21 -35.61
C ALA A 85 10.18 5.16 -36.69
N LYS A 86 9.23 5.07 -37.63
CA LYS A 86 9.38 4.27 -38.85
C LYS A 86 10.65 4.72 -39.57
N PRO A 87 11.55 3.81 -40.01
CA PRO A 87 12.63 4.20 -40.89
C PRO A 87 12.02 4.65 -42.23
N GLN A 88 12.08 5.95 -42.51
CA GLN A 88 11.89 6.48 -43.86
C GLN A 88 13.08 6.00 -44.69
N TYR A 89 12.87 4.97 -45.51
CA TYR A 89 13.71 4.78 -46.69
C TYR A 89 13.28 5.79 -47.76
N ARG A 90 14.23 6.57 -48.24
CA ARG A 90 14.11 7.50 -49.37
C ARG A 90 15.47 7.57 -50.08
N PRO A 91 15.46 7.87 -51.38
CA PRO A 91 14.85 7.12 -52.49
C PRO A 91 15.83 6.11 -53.11
#